data_AF-A0A938HRQ6-F1
#
_entry.id   AF-A0A938HRQ6-F1
#
_cell.length_a   1.000
_cell.length_b   1.000
_cell.length_c   1.000
_cell.angle_alpha   90.00
_cell.angle_beta   90.00
_cell.angle_gamma   90.00
#
_symmetry.space_group_name_H-M   'P 1'
#
loop_
_entity.id
_entity.type
_entity.pdbx_description
1 polymer ?
#
loop_
_entity_poly.entity_id
_entity_poly.type
_entity_poly.pdbx_seq_one_letter_code
_entity_poly.pdbx_strand_id
1 'polypeptide(L)'
;MGAPQARIGPDEFAGRLVAMCVDARIQALPARARDQEIWLKAASLELAPESQLSEHGVDERLRAWLLELWPGLNVDHITLRRMLVDHGYLMRDPAGTRYERRSVAHFGEGVDTCDVRAHVKKAMEERSRRKAAHGRKISRETGTRRKRW
;
A
#
# COMPACT_ATOMS: atom_id res chain seq x y z
N MET A 1 -18.60 23.62 -9.19
CA MET A 1 -17.93 23.50 -7.87
C MET A 1 -18.23 22.11 -7.35
N GLY A 2 -17.26 21.19 -7.41
CA GLY A 2 -17.44 19.83 -6.88
C GLY A 2 -17.50 19.87 -5.36
N ALA A 3 -18.39 19.09 -4.75
CA ALA A 3 -18.46 18.95 -3.30
C ALA A 3 -17.07 18.64 -2.71
N PRO A 4 -16.70 19.17 -1.54
CA PRO A 4 -15.47 18.78 -0.88
C PRO A 4 -15.53 17.27 -0.65
N GLN A 5 -14.70 16.53 -1.37
CA GLN A 5 -14.63 15.08 -1.21
C GLN A 5 -14.26 14.81 0.25
N ALA A 6 -15.04 13.95 0.92
CA ALA A 6 -14.77 13.59 2.31
C ALA A 6 -13.33 13.06 2.44
N ARG A 7 -12.58 13.65 3.37
CA ARG A 7 -11.19 13.27 3.69
C ARG A 7 -11.14 11.77 3.99
N ILE A 8 -10.12 11.09 3.48
CA ILE A 8 -9.93 9.66 3.72
C ILE A 8 -9.41 9.49 5.16
N GLY A 9 -10.20 8.84 6.01
CA GLY A 9 -9.82 8.53 7.40
C GLY A 9 -8.90 7.31 7.52
N PRO A 10 -8.29 7.08 8.71
CA PRO A 10 -7.34 5.98 8.93
C PRO A 10 -7.93 4.58 8.69
N ASP A 11 -9.18 4.35 9.08
CA ASP A 11 -9.85 3.06 8.87
C ASP A 11 -10.11 2.78 7.38
N GLU A 12 -10.59 3.78 6.64
CA GLU A 12 -10.80 3.67 5.20
C GLU A 12 -9.46 3.44 4.48
N PHE A 13 -8.45 4.22 4.84
CA PHE A 13 -7.09 4.12 4.31
C PHE A 13 -6.52 2.69 4.48
N ALA A 14 -6.51 2.18 5.71
CA ALA A 14 -5.99 0.85 6.01
C ALA A 14 -6.82 -0.26 5.35
N GLY A 15 -8.15 -0.16 5.40
CA GLY A 15 -9.06 -1.14 4.80
C GLY A 15 -8.89 -1.27 3.29
N ARG A 16 -8.81 -0.14 2.59
CA ARG A 16 -8.59 -0.09 1.13
C ARG A 16 -7.22 -0.61 0.73
N LEU A 17 -6.18 -0.22 1.47
CA LEU A 17 -4.83 -0.68 1.21
C LEU A 17 -4.70 -2.20 1.37
N VAL A 18 -5.28 -2.75 2.43
CA VAL A 18 -5.35 -4.20 2.65
C VAL A 18 -6.10 -4.90 1.52
N ALA A 19 -7.26 -4.37 1.10
CA ALA A 19 -8.03 -4.95 0.00
C ALA A 19 -7.22 -5.00 -1.31
N MET A 20 -6.41 -3.98 -1.59
CA MET A 20 -5.53 -3.94 -2.76
C MET A 20 -4.38 -4.96 -2.67
N CYS A 21 -3.67 -5.01 -1.54
CA CYS A 21 -2.56 -5.96 -1.33
C CYS A 21 -3.03 -7.41 -1.35
N VAL A 22 -4.17 -7.67 -0.71
CA VAL A 22 -4.62 -9.03 -0.43
C VAL A 22 -5.55 -9.53 -1.52
N ASP A 23 -6.60 -8.79 -1.88
CA ASP A 23 -7.68 -9.34 -2.70
C ASP A 23 -7.50 -9.10 -4.20
N ALA A 24 -6.92 -7.97 -4.59
CA ALA A 24 -6.88 -7.57 -5.98
C ALA A 24 -5.67 -8.11 -6.78
N ARG A 25 -4.62 -8.65 -6.14
CA ARG A 25 -3.36 -9.10 -6.79
C ARG A 25 -2.96 -8.17 -7.94
N ILE A 26 -2.92 -6.87 -7.65
CA ILE A 26 -2.74 -5.86 -8.68
C ILE A 26 -1.40 -6.05 -9.38
N GLN A 27 -1.45 -6.19 -10.71
CA GLN A 27 -0.26 -6.24 -11.57
C GLN A 27 0.07 -4.86 -12.16
N ALA A 28 -0.87 -3.91 -12.03
CA ALA A 28 -0.75 -2.53 -12.49
C ALA A 28 -1.32 -1.57 -11.43
N LEU A 29 -1.08 -0.27 -11.61
CA LEU A 29 -1.57 0.76 -10.71
C LEU A 29 -3.10 0.71 -10.54
N PRO A 30 -3.63 1.07 -9.35
CA PRO A 30 -5.07 1.13 -9.13
C PRO A 30 -5.74 2.12 -10.11
N ALA A 31 -6.70 1.64 -10.91
CA ALA A 31 -7.40 2.47 -11.91
C ALA A 31 -8.33 3.53 -11.28
N ARG A 32 -8.75 3.34 -10.03
CA ARG A 32 -9.61 4.30 -9.32
C ARG A 32 -8.73 5.36 -8.67
N ALA A 33 -9.00 6.63 -8.99
CA ALA A 33 -8.26 7.77 -8.45
C ALA A 33 -8.13 7.74 -6.92
N ARG A 34 -9.21 7.38 -6.19
CA ARG A 34 -9.17 7.29 -4.72
C ARG A 34 -8.24 6.18 -4.20
N ASP A 35 -8.23 5.03 -4.86
CA ASP A 35 -7.35 3.91 -4.51
C ASP A 35 -5.89 4.24 -4.87
N GLN A 36 -5.66 4.95 -5.99
CA GLN A 36 -4.34 5.46 -6.38
C GLN A 36 -3.79 6.48 -5.37
N GLU A 37 -4.62 7.42 -4.89
CA GLU A 37 -4.23 8.37 -3.84
C GLU A 37 -3.86 7.66 -2.54
N ILE A 38 -4.64 6.64 -2.13
CA ILE A 38 -4.32 5.81 -0.96
C ILE A 38 -2.97 5.11 -1.14
N TRP A 39 -2.73 4.54 -2.32
CA TRP A 39 -1.48 3.86 -2.64
C TRP A 39 -0.27 4.81 -2.62
N LEU A 40 -0.39 6.00 -3.23
CA LEU A 40 0.66 7.03 -3.22
C LEU A 40 0.92 7.56 -1.81
N LYS A 41 -0.14 7.82 -1.03
CA LYS A 41 0.00 8.21 0.37
C LYS A 41 0.75 7.14 1.16
N ALA A 42 0.42 5.87 0.99
CA ALA A 42 1.11 4.77 1.66
C ALA A 42 2.59 4.68 1.29
N ALA A 43 2.93 4.83 0.01
CA ALA A 43 4.32 4.89 -0.44
C ALA A 43 5.07 6.07 0.20
N SER A 44 4.41 7.23 0.33
CA SER A 44 5.02 8.41 0.95
C SER A 44 5.36 8.19 2.42
N LEU A 45 4.59 7.38 3.17
CA LEU A 45 4.80 7.12 4.60
C LEU A 45 6.08 6.31 4.89
N GLU A 46 6.63 5.64 3.89
CA GLU A 46 7.94 4.95 3.98
C GLU A 46 9.12 5.94 4.03
N LEU A 47 8.88 7.17 3.58
CA LEU A 47 9.85 8.23 3.61
C LEU A 47 9.75 8.94 4.97
N ALA A 48 10.89 9.16 5.61
CA ALA A 48 10.91 9.79 6.93
C ALA A 48 10.29 11.20 6.83
N PRO A 49 9.41 11.60 7.79
CA PRO A 49 8.98 12.98 7.89
C PRO A 49 10.19 13.91 8.02
N GLU A 50 10.11 15.09 7.42
CA GLU A 50 10.99 16.24 7.73
C GLU A 50 12.49 16.02 7.45
N SER A 51 12.85 14.89 6.86
CA SER A 51 14.22 14.56 6.48
C SER A 51 14.44 14.89 5.01
N GLN A 52 15.51 15.64 4.74
CA GLN A 52 16.02 15.74 3.37
C GLN A 52 16.68 14.42 3.00
N LEU A 53 16.08 13.71 2.05
CA LEU A 53 16.58 12.46 1.53
C LEU A 53 17.34 12.72 0.22
N SER A 54 18.44 11.99 0.01
CA SER A 54 19.07 11.93 -1.31
C SER A 54 18.18 11.14 -2.28
N GLU A 55 18.38 11.33 -3.59
CA GLU A 55 17.73 10.51 -4.61
C GLU A 55 17.90 9.01 -4.32
N HIS A 56 19.14 8.59 -4.03
CA HIS A 56 19.45 7.22 -3.69
C HIS A 56 18.68 6.71 -2.46
N GLY A 57 18.60 7.53 -1.39
CA GLY A 57 17.87 7.16 -0.18
C GLY A 57 16.36 7.03 -0.39
N VAL A 58 15.78 7.82 -1.30
CA VAL A 58 14.38 7.66 -1.72
C VAL A 58 14.22 6.37 -2.53
N ASP A 59 15.06 6.16 -3.53
CA ASP A 59 14.99 5.02 -4.44
C ASP A 59 15.12 3.68 -3.69
N GLU A 60 16.03 3.58 -2.72
CA GLU A 60 16.18 2.38 -1.89
C GLU A 60 14.92 2.06 -1.08
N ARG A 61 14.32 3.07 -0.43
CA ARG A 61 13.12 2.90 0.39
C ARG A 61 11.92 2.50 -0.46
N LEU A 62 11.71 3.16 -1.59
CA LEU A 62 10.63 2.85 -2.51
C LEU A 62 10.80 1.46 -3.13
N ARG A 63 12.02 1.09 -3.50
CA ARG A 63 12.34 -0.25 -4.01
C ARG A 63 12.04 -1.33 -2.97
N ALA A 64 12.47 -1.13 -1.72
CA ALA A 64 12.21 -2.08 -0.64
C ALA A 64 10.69 -2.23 -0.39
N TRP A 65 9.95 -1.12 -0.37
CA TRP A 65 8.50 -1.13 -0.20
C TRP A 65 7.76 -1.87 -1.33
N LEU A 66 8.14 -1.62 -2.59
CA LEU A 66 7.58 -2.32 -3.75
C LEU A 66 7.86 -3.82 -3.69
N LEU A 67 9.10 -4.21 -3.36
CA LEU A 67 9.49 -5.62 -3.29
C LEU A 67 8.74 -6.37 -2.18
N GLU A 68 8.53 -5.73 -1.04
CA GLU A 68 7.94 -6.36 0.15
C GLU A 68 6.41 -6.43 0.08
N LEU A 69 5.74 -5.33 -0.26
CA LEU A 69 4.28 -5.24 -0.20
C LEU A 69 3.60 -5.44 -1.58
N TRP A 70 4.34 -5.25 -2.68
CA TRP A 70 3.80 -5.25 -4.04
C TRP A 70 4.63 -6.07 -5.04
N PRO A 71 5.06 -7.31 -4.74
CA PRO A 71 6.03 -8.05 -5.57
C PRO A 71 5.54 -8.38 -7.00
N GLY A 72 4.24 -8.27 -7.27
CA GLY A 72 3.66 -8.50 -8.60
C GLY A 72 3.32 -7.24 -9.39
N LEU A 73 3.57 -6.05 -8.83
CA LEU A 73 3.20 -4.78 -9.45
C LEU A 73 4.26 -4.38 -10.48
N ASN A 74 3.84 -4.16 -11.73
CA ASN A 74 4.72 -3.70 -12.81
C ASN A 74 4.91 -2.17 -12.77
N VAL A 75 5.46 -1.69 -11.66
CA VAL A 75 5.82 -0.28 -11.45
C VAL A 75 7.20 -0.24 -10.82
N ASP A 76 8.13 0.49 -11.43
CA ASP A 76 9.46 0.67 -10.88
C ASP A 76 9.52 1.86 -9.90
N HIS A 77 10.58 1.88 -9.08
CA HIS A 77 10.78 2.89 -8.04
C HIS A 77 11.01 4.31 -8.61
N ILE A 78 11.54 4.45 -9.84
CA ILE A 78 11.75 5.75 -10.50
C ILE A 78 10.39 6.31 -10.92
N THR A 79 9.54 5.48 -11.53
CA THR A 79 8.16 5.84 -11.88
C THR A 79 7.38 6.25 -10.61
N LEU A 80 7.47 5.46 -9.54
CA LEU A 80 6.85 5.78 -8.26
C LEU A 80 7.35 7.12 -7.69
N ARG A 81 8.67 7.36 -7.69
CA ARG A 81 9.23 8.63 -7.23
C ARG A 81 8.68 9.82 -8.01
N ARG A 82 8.60 9.72 -9.34
CA ARG A 82 8.03 10.78 -10.20
C ARG A 82 6.56 11.03 -9.86
N MET A 83 5.76 9.97 -9.72
CA MET A 83 4.37 10.11 -9.31
C MET A 83 4.22 10.79 -7.95
N LEU A 84 5.08 10.48 -6.97
CA LEU A 84 5.04 11.14 -5.67
C LEU A 84 5.36 12.65 -5.78
N VAL A 85 6.25 13.05 -6.70
CA VAL A 85 6.52 14.45 -6.99
C VAL A 85 5.33 15.12 -7.69
N ASP A 86 4.84 14.49 -8.75
CA ASP A 86 3.74 15.02 -9.56
C ASP A 86 2.45 15.22 -8.75
N HIS A 87 2.19 14.32 -7.78
CA HIS A 87 1.05 14.42 -6.88
C HIS A 87 1.33 15.23 -5.59
N GLY A 88 2.54 15.78 -5.43
CA GLY A 88 2.90 16.67 -4.32
C GLY A 88 3.18 15.99 -2.97
N TYR A 89 3.32 14.66 -2.94
CA TYR A 89 3.76 13.91 -1.75
C TYR A 89 5.26 14.05 -1.48
N LEU A 90 6.03 14.38 -2.52
CA LEU A 90 7.47 14.56 -2.46
C LEU A 90 7.85 15.87 -3.14
N MET A 91 8.60 16.73 -2.46
CA MET A 91 9.17 17.93 -3.06
C MET A 91 10.62 17.66 -3.45
N ARG A 92 11.03 18.10 -4.64
CA ARG A 92 12.38 17.97 -5.17
C ARG A 92 13.04 19.33 -5.19
N ASP A 93 14.30 19.42 -4.74
CA ASP A 93 15.07 20.65 -4.83
C ASP A 93 15.37 21.05 -6.29
N PRO A 94 15.67 22.33 -6.58
CA PRO A 94 15.96 22.77 -7.95
C PRO A 94 17.17 22.07 -8.59
N ALA A 95 18.18 21.71 -7.78
CA ALA A 95 19.34 20.95 -8.25
C ALA A 95 19.02 19.48 -8.53
N GLY A 96 17.90 18.98 -8.01
CA GLY A 96 17.40 17.66 -8.30
C GLY A 96 18.07 16.51 -7.55
N THR A 97 18.71 16.83 -6.44
CA THR A 97 19.54 15.93 -5.63
C THR A 97 18.92 15.58 -4.28
N ARG A 98 17.96 16.39 -3.82
CA ARG A 98 17.32 16.27 -2.52
C ARG A 98 15.80 16.22 -2.64
N TYR A 99 15.22 15.42 -1.76
CA TYR A 99 13.79 15.19 -1.68
C TYR A 99 13.30 15.38 -0.26
N GLU A 100 12.11 15.97 -0.11
CA GLU A 100 11.47 16.18 1.18
C GLU A 100 10.03 15.68 1.11
N ARG A 101 9.65 14.78 2.03
CA ARG A 101 8.26 14.31 2.12
C ARG A 101 7.36 15.46 2.54
N ARG A 102 6.24 15.64 1.85
CA ARG A 102 5.19 16.59 2.21
C ARG A 102 3.95 15.85 2.68
N SER A 103 3.22 16.46 3.64
CA SER A 103 1.87 16.01 3.96
C SER A 103 0.88 16.76 3.06
N VAL A 104 -0.06 16.03 2.47
CA VAL A 104 -1.11 16.58 1.61
C VAL A 104 -2.43 16.62 2.38
N ALA A 105 -3.22 17.68 2.19
CA ALA A 105 -4.43 17.96 2.97
C ALA A 105 -5.64 17.04 2.69
N HIS A 106 -5.50 16.05 1.81
CA HIS A 106 -6.59 15.15 1.36
C HIS A 106 -6.94 14.03 2.36
N PHE A 107 -6.09 13.80 3.37
CA PHE A 107 -6.27 12.74 4.36
C PHE A 107 -6.72 13.30 5.70
N GLY A 108 -7.49 12.49 6.42
CA GLY A 108 -7.90 12.79 7.80
C GLY A 108 -6.70 12.72 8.75
N GLU A 109 -6.89 13.31 9.93
CA GLU A 109 -5.94 13.20 11.04
C GLU A 109 -5.71 11.72 11.40
N GLY A 110 -4.46 11.37 11.75
CA GLY A 110 -4.07 10.00 12.10
C GLY A 110 -3.62 9.11 10.93
N VAL A 111 -3.85 9.49 9.67
CA VAL A 111 -3.33 8.73 8.52
C VAL A 111 -1.80 8.80 8.44
N ASP A 112 -1.21 9.94 8.80
CA ASP A 112 0.25 10.12 8.81
C ASP A 112 0.97 9.24 9.84
N THR A 113 0.24 8.71 10.82
CA THR A 113 0.76 7.82 11.87
C THR A 113 0.47 6.34 11.60
N CYS A 114 -0.18 6.00 10.48
CA CYS A 114 -0.46 4.62 10.13
C CYS A 114 0.82 3.86 9.76
N ASP A 115 1.10 2.77 10.48
CA ASP A 115 2.13 1.81 10.09
C ASP A 115 1.59 0.89 8.99
N VAL A 116 1.77 1.31 7.74
CA VAL A 116 1.33 0.62 6.53
C VAL A 116 1.83 -0.83 6.52
N ARG A 117 3.11 -1.05 6.85
CA ARG A 117 3.72 -2.40 6.85
C ARG A 117 3.06 -3.30 7.87
N ALA A 118 2.86 -2.83 9.10
CA ALA A 118 2.20 -3.60 10.14
C ALA A 118 0.76 -3.97 9.76
N HIS A 119 0.01 -3.03 9.18
CA HIS A 119 -1.37 -3.29 8.72
C HIS A 119 -1.43 -4.33 7.60
N VAL A 120 -0.58 -4.21 6.58
CA VAL A 120 -0.54 -5.18 5.47
C VAL A 120 -0.10 -6.56 5.95
N LYS A 121 0.97 -6.63 6.75
CA LYS A 121 1.49 -7.89 7.30
C LYS A 121 0.43 -8.62 8.13
N LYS A 122 -0.24 -7.91 9.05
CA LYS A 122 -1.33 -8.46 9.88
C LYS A 122 -2.46 -9.01 9.00
N ALA A 123 -2.83 -8.30 7.93
CA ALA A 123 -3.88 -8.76 7.02
C ALA A 123 -3.46 -9.99 6.18
N MET A 124 -2.23 -10.03 5.69
CA MET A 124 -1.69 -11.18 4.97
C MET A 124 -1.62 -12.44 5.86
N GLU A 125 -1.22 -12.28 7.11
CA GLU A 125 -1.22 -13.36 8.11
C GLU A 125 -2.63 -13.88 8.38
N GLU A 126 -3.59 -12.99 8.61
CA GLU A 126 -4.99 -13.36 8.87
C GLU A 126 -5.60 -14.12 7.68
N ARG A 127 -5.31 -13.69 6.44
CA ARG A 127 -5.75 -14.44 5.25
C ARG A 127 -5.13 -15.83 5.18
N SER A 128 -3.85 -15.95 5.51
CA SER A 128 -3.14 -17.23 5.51
C SER A 128 -3.73 -18.19 6.55
N ARG A 129 -4.08 -17.68 7.74
CA ARG A 129 -4.80 -18.44 8.79
C ARG A 129 -6.18 -18.92 8.30
N ARG A 130 -6.97 -18.04 7.67
CA ARG A 130 -8.29 -18.39 7.11
C ARG A 130 -8.19 -19.48 6.05
N LYS A 131 -7.22 -19.39 5.12
CA LYS A 131 -6.97 -20.42 4.11
C LYS A 131 -6.59 -21.76 4.74
N ALA A 132 -5.70 -21.78 5.74
CA ALA A 132 -5.31 -23.00 6.44
C ALA A 132 -6.49 -23.64 7.20
N ALA A 133 -7.37 -22.85 7.81
CA ALA A 133 -8.56 -23.34 8.49
C ALA A 133 -9.60 -23.92 7.50
N HIS A 134 -9.77 -23.29 6.34
CA HIS A 134 -10.69 -23.75 5.30
C HIS A 134 -10.20 -25.03 4.60
N GLY A 135 -8.90 -25.11 4.26
CA GLY A 135 -8.31 -26.32 3.68
C GLY A 135 -8.40 -27.56 4.59
N ARG A 136 -8.28 -27.37 5.91
CA ARG A 136 -8.48 -28.44 6.89
C ARG A 136 -9.93 -28.94 7.00
N LYS A 137 -10.93 -28.08 6.79
CA LYS A 137 -12.34 -28.49 6.76
C LYS A 137 -12.67 -29.27 5.49
N ILE A 138 -12.24 -28.78 4.32
CA ILE A 138 -12.48 -29.44 3.03
C ILE A 138 -11.91 -30.87 3.03
N SER A 139 -10.69 -31.08 3.55
CA SER A 139 -10.06 -32.41 3.62
C SER A 139 -10.78 -33.37 4.58
N ARG A 140 -11.35 -32.86 5.68
CA ARG A 140 -12.19 -33.67 6.59
C ARG A 140 -13.52 -34.06 5.96
N GLU A 141 -14.13 -33.19 5.16
CA GLU A 141 -15.42 -33.47 4.50
C GLU A 141 -15.30 -34.38 3.26
N THR A 142 -14.20 -34.29 2.51
CA THR A 142 -13.96 -35.20 1.36
C THR A 142 -13.47 -36.58 1.76
N GLY A 143 -12.85 -36.74 2.93
CA GLY A 143 -12.40 -38.04 3.46
C GLY A 143 -13.53 -38.99 3.92
N THR A 144 -14.69 -38.46 4.29
CA THR A 144 -15.79 -39.27 4.88
C THR A 144 -16.68 -39.96 3.83
N ARG A 145 -16.52 -39.69 2.54
CA ARG A 145 -17.43 -40.18 1.49
C ARG A 145 -16.97 -41.45 0.75
N ARG A 146 -15.83 -42.06 1.11
CA ARG A 146 -15.28 -43.29 0.49
C ARG A 146 -15.22 -44.48 1.46
N LYS A 147 -16.34 -44.87 2.08
CA LYS A 147 -16.55 -46.23 2.64
C LYS A 147 -18.05 -46.57 2.62
N ARG A 148 -18.54 -46.95 1.45
CA ARG A 148 -19.66 -47.88 1.27
C ARG A 148 -19.28 -48.76 0.08
N TRP A 149 -19.75 -50.00 0.13
CA TRP A 149 -19.41 -51.16 -0.70
C TRP A 149 -18.20 -51.93 -0.18
#